data_AF-A0A917JRW3-F1
#
_entry.id   AF-A0A917JRW3-F1
#
_cell.length_a   1.000
_cell.length_b   1.000
_cell.length_c   1.000
_cell.angle_alpha   90.00
_cell.angle_beta   90.00
_cell.angle_gamma   90.00
#
_symmetry.space_group_name_H-M   'P 1'
#
loop_
_entity.id
_entity.type
_entity.pdbx_description
1 polymer ?
#
loop_
_entity_poly.entity_id
_entity_poly.type
_entity_poly.pdbx_seq_one_letter_code
_entity_poly.pdbx_strand_id
1 'polypeptide(L)'
;MVDGQELLDSKITAASFEVVKCSNRQNRVEKEYAYKVKISFLNHTGAVVSTSKMLIKPEIGLTLSDKPVIDVYSYNGITGKTLFHSQNFSNGVSKECQKTTEAAKQYSNKDGQVLFVLDIKDEPQETNARSYKDKGGIIATEQAFVTYLQEEKVPDGSEFKHARTFKKHLMKASPDYLMLEGRLKAEIIQHFTSEQQTFMQTKGEGVSVFCQLTEFLLNAFKRGETANFKSRHQTSLNITRTSYSRHDFFIKLNPEAPDYQPTNDSTTIYPPFYTKIATQGMYTQAMQQSGFFKLSLRSESNGVVHMNTSRVDLTS
;
A
#
# COMPACT_ATOMS: atom_id res chain seq x y z
N MET A 1 -25.44 -34.94 7.43
CA MET A 1 -25.73 -33.82 6.51
C MET A 1 -25.49 -32.56 7.32
N VAL A 2 -24.46 -31.78 6.98
CA VAL A 2 -24.25 -30.46 7.59
C VAL A 2 -25.28 -29.54 6.93
N ASP A 3 -26.14 -28.92 7.73
CA ASP A 3 -27.22 -28.09 7.21
C ASP A 3 -26.66 -26.93 6.37
N GLY A 4 -27.27 -26.67 5.21
CA GLY A 4 -26.83 -25.59 4.30
C GLY A 4 -26.84 -24.19 4.95
N GLN A 5 -27.53 -24.05 6.08
CA GLN A 5 -27.57 -22.84 6.92
C GLN A 5 -26.24 -22.61 7.66
N GLU A 6 -25.63 -23.65 8.25
CA GLU A 6 -24.33 -23.53 8.97
C GLU A 6 -23.17 -23.15 8.02
N LEU A 7 -23.26 -23.54 6.75
CA LEU A 7 -22.30 -23.17 5.71
C LEU A 7 -22.43 -21.69 5.27
N LEU A 8 -23.60 -21.08 5.40
CA LEU A 8 -23.82 -19.65 5.10
C LEU A 8 -23.41 -18.73 6.25
N ASP A 9 -23.51 -19.22 7.49
CA ASP A 9 -23.14 -18.47 8.69
C ASP A 9 -21.63 -18.38 8.92
N SER A 10 -20.84 -19.25 8.28
CA SER A 10 -19.37 -19.25 8.37
C SER A 10 -18.70 -18.42 7.28
N LYS A 11 -19.37 -18.17 6.15
CA LYS A 11 -18.77 -17.51 4.99
C LYS A 11 -18.53 -16.02 5.21
N ILE A 12 -17.29 -15.58 4.99
CA ILE A 12 -16.93 -14.16 5.00
C ILE A 12 -17.61 -13.41 3.83
N THR A 13 -18.33 -12.33 4.15
CA THR A 13 -18.96 -11.42 3.18
C THR A 13 -18.52 -9.97 3.33
N ALA A 14 -18.03 -9.58 4.50
CA ALA A 14 -17.60 -8.21 4.78
C ALA A 14 -16.41 -8.17 5.76
N ALA A 15 -15.82 -7.00 5.95
CA ALA A 15 -14.83 -6.79 7.02
C ALA A 15 -15.02 -5.45 7.73
N SER A 16 -14.42 -5.31 8.91
CA SER A 16 -14.30 -4.05 9.64
C SER A 16 -12.90 -3.88 10.20
N PHE A 17 -12.49 -2.63 10.41
CA PHE A 17 -11.16 -2.26 10.88
C PHE A 17 -11.25 -1.48 12.18
N GLU A 18 -10.32 -1.75 13.08
CA GLU A 18 -10.20 -1.06 14.36
C GLU A 18 -8.71 -0.77 14.63
N VAL A 19 -8.40 0.46 15.02
CA VAL A 19 -7.05 0.90 15.40
C VAL A 19 -7.07 1.34 16.86
N VAL A 20 -6.28 0.67 17.71
CA VAL A 20 -6.33 0.87 19.18
C VAL A 20 -4.93 1.10 19.75
N LYS A 21 -4.77 2.11 20.61
CA LYS A 21 -3.50 2.38 21.31
C LYS A 21 -3.08 1.16 22.11
N CYS A 22 -1.79 0.83 22.08
CA CYS A 22 -1.25 -0.12 23.04
C CYS A 22 -1.18 0.51 24.43
N SER A 23 -1.59 -0.23 25.46
CA SER A 23 -1.34 0.17 26.85
C SER A 23 0.16 0.18 27.12
N ASN A 24 0.73 1.34 27.51
CA ASN A 24 2.13 1.48 27.90
C ASN A 24 2.31 1.62 29.41
N ARG A 25 1.79 0.66 30.20
CA ARG A 25 1.83 0.71 31.67
C ARG A 25 3.24 0.71 32.28
N GLN A 26 4.25 0.36 31.49
CA GLN A 26 5.64 0.23 31.93
C GLN A 26 6.55 1.30 31.29
N ASN A 27 5.98 2.35 30.69
CA ASN A 27 6.72 3.46 30.05
C ASN A 27 7.87 2.98 29.14
N ARG A 28 7.60 1.94 28.36
CA ARG A 28 8.59 1.41 27.43
C ARG A 28 8.57 2.24 26.15
N VAL A 29 9.73 2.70 25.70
CA VAL A 29 9.88 3.57 24.53
C VAL A 29 9.26 2.92 23.28
N GLU A 30 9.43 1.61 23.08
CA GLU A 30 8.88 0.89 21.92
C GLU A 30 7.34 0.76 21.92
N LYS A 31 6.68 1.24 22.98
CA LYS A 31 5.22 1.28 23.12
C LYS A 31 4.67 2.69 23.16
N GLU A 32 5.53 3.70 23.25
CA GLU A 32 5.20 5.08 22.98
C GLU A 32 4.78 5.11 21.49
N TYR A 33 3.54 5.49 21.19
CA TYR A 33 2.96 5.44 19.84
C TYR A 33 2.69 4.06 19.21
N ALA A 34 2.90 2.94 19.92
CA ALA A 34 2.48 1.65 19.38
C ALA A 34 0.96 1.49 19.38
N TYR A 35 0.41 0.90 18.33
CA TYR A 35 -1.03 0.63 18.20
C TYR A 35 -1.29 -0.73 17.54
N LYS A 36 -2.42 -1.33 17.87
CA LYS A 36 -2.88 -2.59 17.29
C LYS A 36 -3.90 -2.29 16.23
N VAL A 37 -3.82 -3.05 15.15
CA VAL A 37 -4.86 -3.09 14.13
C VAL A 37 -5.50 -4.44 14.09
N LYS A 38 -6.83 -4.41 14.18
CA LYS A 38 -7.69 -5.58 14.16
C LYS A 38 -8.59 -5.49 12.94
N ILE A 39 -8.58 -6.56 12.16
CA ILE A 39 -9.49 -6.78 11.04
C ILE A 39 -10.48 -7.84 11.50
N SER A 40 -11.76 -7.50 11.57
CA SER A 40 -12.82 -8.46 11.89
C SER A 40 -13.56 -8.81 10.61
N PHE A 41 -13.54 -10.09 10.23
CA PHE A 41 -14.24 -10.61 9.07
C PHE A 41 -15.64 -11.03 9.50
N LEU A 42 -16.63 -10.60 8.73
CA LEU A 42 -18.05 -10.70 9.06
C LEU A 42 -18.76 -11.59 8.06
N ASN A 43 -19.77 -12.32 8.51
CA ASN A 43 -20.72 -13.01 7.63
C ASN A 43 -21.86 -12.07 7.18
N HIS A 44 -22.84 -12.64 6.48
CA HIS A 44 -23.96 -11.91 5.91
C HIS A 44 -24.91 -11.27 6.93
N THR A 45 -24.90 -11.73 8.19
CA THR A 45 -25.67 -11.13 9.29
C THR A 45 -24.90 -10.04 10.03
N GLY A 46 -23.63 -9.81 9.66
CA GLY A 46 -22.72 -8.88 10.33
C GLY A 46 -22.02 -9.48 11.55
N ALA A 47 -22.19 -10.78 11.84
CA ALA A 47 -21.52 -11.44 12.94
C ALA A 47 -20.03 -11.70 12.61
N VAL A 48 -19.15 -11.53 13.61
CA VAL A 48 -17.71 -11.77 13.46
C VAL A 48 -17.44 -13.27 13.38
N VAL A 49 -16.95 -13.73 12.22
CA VAL A 49 -16.55 -15.13 12.00
C VAL A 49 -15.07 -15.37 12.29
N SER A 50 -14.22 -14.37 12.02
CA SER A 50 -12.79 -14.46 12.34
C SER A 50 -12.16 -13.09 12.53
N THR A 51 -10.99 -13.06 13.18
CA THR A 51 -10.22 -11.82 13.35
C THR A 51 -8.74 -12.01 13.07
N SER A 52 -8.12 -11.04 12.42
CA SER A 52 -6.68 -10.95 12.24
C SER A 52 -6.15 -9.70 12.93
N LYS A 53 -4.97 -9.81 13.55
CA LYS A 53 -4.38 -8.72 14.34
C LYS A 53 -2.93 -8.49 13.93
N MET A 54 -2.55 -7.24 13.81
CA MET A 54 -1.16 -6.80 13.64
C MET A 54 -0.82 -5.73 14.66
N LEU A 55 0.46 -5.65 15.01
CA LEU A 55 0.99 -4.65 15.93
C LEU A 55 1.91 -3.72 15.17
N ILE A 56 1.59 -2.43 15.18
CA ILE A 56 2.43 -1.39 14.60
C ILE A 56 3.21 -0.69 15.72
N LYS A 57 4.51 -0.47 15.50
CA LYS A 57 5.40 0.19 16.46
C LYS A 57 6.36 1.13 15.76
N PRO A 58 6.72 2.27 16.37
CA PRO A 58 7.82 3.08 15.84
C PRO A 58 9.14 2.31 15.89
N GLU A 59 10.03 2.60 14.95
CA GLU A 59 11.43 2.22 15.03
C GLU A 59 12.14 3.00 16.16
N ILE A 60 12.96 2.30 16.93
CA ILE A 60 13.66 2.89 18.08
C ILE A 60 14.85 3.71 17.59
N GLY A 61 15.03 4.91 18.14
CA GLY A 61 16.17 5.78 17.83
C GLY A 61 16.04 6.53 16.51
N LEU A 62 14.85 6.54 15.91
CA LEU A 62 14.59 7.23 14.66
C LEU A 62 14.22 8.69 14.92
N THR A 63 14.89 9.61 14.21
CA THR A 63 14.52 11.03 14.18
C THR A 63 13.63 11.28 12.98
N LEU A 64 12.49 11.92 13.18
CA LEU A 64 11.58 12.26 12.10
C LEU A 64 12.04 13.53 11.39
N SER A 65 11.91 13.53 10.07
CA SER A 65 12.17 14.68 9.22
C SER A 65 10.96 15.62 9.18
N ASP A 66 11.23 16.92 9.18
CA ASP A 66 10.24 17.97 8.91
C ASP A 66 9.87 18.03 7.41
N LYS A 67 10.63 17.35 6.54
CA LYS A 67 10.35 17.29 5.11
C LYS A 67 9.19 16.32 4.85
N PRO A 68 8.12 16.77 4.17
CA PRO A 68 6.98 15.92 3.90
C PRO A 68 7.35 14.83 2.90
N VAL A 69 6.63 13.72 2.99
CA VAL A 69 6.69 12.63 2.03
C VAL A 69 5.53 12.76 1.06
N ILE A 70 5.83 12.73 -0.24
CA ILE A 70 4.83 12.81 -1.30
C ILE A 70 4.83 11.49 -2.04
N ASP A 71 3.78 10.69 -1.90
CA ASP A 71 3.65 9.47 -2.67
C ASP A 71 2.63 9.59 -3.80
N VAL A 72 3.09 9.24 -4.99
CA VAL A 72 2.35 9.37 -6.24
C VAL A 72 1.87 7.99 -6.63
N TYR A 73 0.55 7.80 -6.54
CA TYR A 73 -0.09 6.56 -6.93
C TYR A 73 -0.32 6.55 -8.44
N SER A 74 0.19 5.54 -9.15
CA SER A 74 0.51 5.76 -10.56
C SER A 74 0.50 4.51 -11.45
N TYR A 75 0.93 3.34 -10.96
CA TYR A 75 1.05 2.17 -11.84
C TYR A 75 0.53 0.87 -11.23
N ASN A 76 -0.29 0.20 -12.02
CA ASN A 76 -0.81 -1.14 -11.79
C ASN A 76 -0.32 -2.05 -12.93
N GLY A 77 0.61 -2.96 -12.66
CA GLY A 77 1.17 -3.90 -13.65
C GLY A 77 0.73 -5.34 -13.42
N ILE A 78 1.07 -6.24 -14.35
CA ILE A 78 0.75 -7.68 -14.28
C ILE A 78 2.00 -8.48 -14.60
N THR A 79 2.26 -9.56 -13.85
CA THR A 79 3.39 -10.49 -14.10
C THR A 79 3.30 -11.18 -15.45
N GLY A 80 4.44 -11.59 -16.01
CA GLY A 80 4.51 -12.42 -17.24
C GLY A 80 4.09 -11.73 -18.55
N LYS A 81 3.40 -10.60 -18.49
CA LYS A 81 3.20 -9.70 -19.63
C LYS A 81 4.47 -8.88 -19.82
N THR A 82 4.88 -8.64 -21.07
CA THR A 82 6.00 -7.72 -21.34
C THR A 82 5.68 -6.39 -20.66
N LEU A 83 6.55 -5.93 -19.76
CA LEU A 83 6.38 -4.70 -18.97
C LEU A 83 5.88 -3.54 -19.84
N PHE A 84 6.31 -3.53 -21.12
CA PHE A 84 6.11 -2.49 -22.12
C PHE A 84 5.06 -2.78 -23.19
N HIS A 85 4.27 -3.86 -23.04
CA HIS A 85 3.19 -4.13 -23.97
C HIS A 85 2.13 -3.02 -23.89
N SER A 86 1.67 -2.55 -25.06
CA SER A 86 0.76 -1.40 -25.21
C SER A 86 -0.55 -1.49 -24.40
N GLN A 87 -0.96 -2.70 -24.00
CA GLN A 87 -2.14 -2.93 -23.16
C GLN A 87 -1.92 -2.51 -21.70
N ASN A 88 -0.71 -2.66 -21.15
CA ASN A 88 -0.35 -2.18 -19.82
C ASN A 88 -0.22 -0.65 -19.79
N PHE A 89 0.17 -0.06 -20.92
CA PHE A 89 0.27 1.39 -21.14
C PHE A 89 -0.84 1.91 -22.06
N SER A 90 -2.06 1.41 -21.88
CA SER A 90 -3.21 1.96 -22.61
C SER A 90 -3.27 3.49 -22.40
N ASN A 91 -3.76 4.21 -23.40
CA ASN A 91 -3.82 5.68 -23.37
C ASN A 91 -4.49 6.24 -22.09
N GLY A 92 -5.36 5.48 -21.43
CA GLY A 92 -5.97 5.84 -20.15
C GLY A 92 -4.98 5.82 -18.98
N VAL A 93 -4.21 4.74 -18.80
CA VAL A 93 -3.21 4.61 -17.72
C VAL A 93 -2.12 5.68 -17.84
N SER A 94 -1.66 5.95 -19.07
CA SER A 94 -0.69 7.03 -19.31
C SER A 94 -1.24 8.41 -19.00
N LYS A 95 -2.53 8.67 -19.27
CA LYS A 95 -3.18 9.95 -18.96
C LYS A 95 -3.38 10.15 -17.47
N GLU A 96 -3.82 9.12 -16.74
CA GLU A 96 -4.01 9.22 -15.29
C GLU A 96 -2.68 9.32 -14.54
N CYS A 97 -1.67 8.55 -14.94
CA CYS A 97 -0.30 8.70 -14.43
C CYS A 97 0.26 10.09 -14.74
N GLN A 98 0.02 10.62 -15.95
CA GLN A 98 0.42 11.98 -16.29
C GLN A 98 -0.23 13.02 -15.37
N LYS A 99 -1.53 12.92 -15.07
CA LYS A 99 -2.21 13.87 -14.17
C LYS A 99 -1.60 13.83 -12.76
N THR A 100 -1.36 12.64 -12.21
CA THR A 100 -0.81 12.51 -10.86
C THR A 100 0.65 12.94 -10.78
N THR A 101 1.48 12.64 -11.79
CA THR A 101 2.88 13.10 -11.83
C THR A 101 3.00 14.61 -12.09
N GLU A 102 2.10 15.20 -12.88
CA GLU A 102 2.03 16.65 -13.05
C GLU A 102 1.61 17.35 -11.75
N ALA A 103 0.61 16.80 -11.05
CA ALA A 103 0.24 17.29 -9.72
C ALA A 103 1.39 17.14 -8.70
N ALA A 104 2.20 16.08 -8.79
CA ALA A 104 3.35 15.87 -7.92
C ALA A 104 4.49 16.89 -8.12
N LYS A 105 4.63 17.43 -9.34
CA LYS A 105 5.67 18.42 -9.68
C LYS A 105 5.62 19.69 -8.81
N GLN A 106 4.44 20.04 -8.29
CA GLN A 106 4.32 21.18 -7.37
C GLN A 106 5.06 20.96 -6.04
N TYR A 107 5.44 19.72 -5.72
CA TYR A 107 6.15 19.34 -4.51
C TYR A 107 7.62 19.00 -4.75
N SER A 108 8.01 18.59 -5.96
CA SER A 108 9.41 18.26 -6.29
C SER A 108 10.38 19.45 -6.11
N ASN A 109 9.86 20.67 -6.14
CA ASN A 109 10.62 21.90 -5.92
C ASN A 109 10.60 22.40 -4.46
N LYS A 110 9.97 21.67 -3.53
CA LYS A 110 9.67 22.13 -2.15
C LYS A 110 10.33 21.29 -1.05
N ASP A 111 11.51 20.73 -1.30
CA ASP A 111 12.25 19.95 -0.30
C ASP A 111 11.51 18.67 0.20
N GLY A 112 10.52 18.15 -0.54
CA GLY A 112 9.82 16.91 -0.19
C GLY A 112 10.51 15.65 -0.72
N GLN A 113 10.28 14.51 -0.07
CA GLN A 113 10.75 13.20 -0.53
C GLN A 113 9.68 12.55 -1.42
N VAL A 114 9.97 12.36 -2.71
CA VAL A 114 8.97 11.87 -3.67
C VAL A 114 9.06 10.36 -3.83
N LEU A 115 7.96 9.66 -3.56
CA LEU A 115 7.80 8.21 -3.73
C LEU A 115 6.86 7.89 -4.88
N PHE A 116 7.25 6.94 -5.71
CA PHE A 116 6.36 6.36 -6.71
C PHE A 116 5.85 5.01 -6.24
N VAL A 117 4.54 4.75 -6.33
CA VAL A 117 3.95 3.48 -5.88
C VAL A 117 3.76 2.53 -7.05
N LEU A 118 4.31 1.31 -6.93
CA LEU A 118 4.27 0.25 -7.93
C LEU A 118 3.48 -0.97 -7.43
N ASP A 119 2.30 -1.21 -7.99
CA ASP A 119 1.47 -2.39 -7.70
C ASP A 119 1.57 -3.41 -8.85
N ILE A 120 2.40 -4.44 -8.69
CA ILE A 120 2.44 -5.60 -9.58
C ILE A 120 1.61 -6.74 -8.98
N LYS A 121 0.70 -7.28 -9.78
CA LYS A 121 -0.17 -8.42 -9.43
C LYS A 121 0.07 -9.59 -10.37
N ASP A 122 -0.25 -10.79 -9.92
CA ASP A 122 -0.50 -11.90 -10.83
C ASP A 122 -1.98 -11.90 -11.25
N GLU A 123 -2.21 -12.01 -12.56
CA GLU A 123 -3.55 -12.16 -13.12
C GLU A 123 -3.69 -13.59 -13.62
N PRO A 124 -4.40 -14.48 -12.91
CA PRO A 124 -4.73 -15.79 -13.45
C PRO A 124 -5.60 -15.56 -14.70
N GLN A 125 -5.11 -16.01 -15.86
CA GLN A 125 -5.72 -15.77 -17.18
C GLN A 125 -7.21 -16.17 -17.25
N GLU A 126 -7.67 -17.02 -16.32
CA GLU A 126 -9.00 -17.62 -16.32
C GLU A 126 -10.06 -16.85 -15.52
N THR A 127 -9.70 -15.92 -14.62
CA THR A 127 -10.67 -15.41 -13.61
C THR A 127 -10.85 -13.89 -13.55
N ASN A 128 -9.99 -13.10 -14.21
CA ASN A 128 -9.93 -11.63 -14.02
C ASN A 128 -9.85 -11.24 -12.52
N ALA A 129 -9.36 -12.13 -11.67
CA ALA A 129 -9.18 -11.89 -10.24
C ALA A 129 -7.82 -11.22 -10.01
N ARG A 130 -7.76 -10.25 -9.09
CA ARG A 130 -6.49 -9.66 -8.67
C ARG A 130 -5.85 -10.62 -7.68
N SER A 131 -4.75 -11.26 -8.07
CA SER A 131 -4.03 -12.20 -7.23
C SER A 131 -2.64 -11.68 -6.89
N TYR A 132 -2.12 -12.15 -5.74
CA TYR A 132 -0.79 -11.85 -5.22
C TYR A 132 -0.12 -13.14 -4.72
N LYS A 133 -0.39 -14.26 -5.42
CA LYS A 133 0.06 -15.60 -5.06
C LYS A 133 1.42 -15.91 -5.67
N ASP A 134 1.71 -15.40 -6.87
CA ASP A 134 3.01 -15.59 -7.52
C ASP A 134 4.01 -14.53 -7.06
N LYS A 135 4.45 -14.66 -5.80
CA LYS A 135 5.47 -13.79 -5.21
C LYS A 135 6.76 -13.74 -6.05
N GLY A 136 7.17 -14.87 -6.64
CA GLY A 136 8.38 -14.96 -7.44
C GLY A 136 8.30 -14.13 -8.72
N GLY A 137 7.21 -14.28 -9.48
CA GLY A 137 6.95 -13.48 -10.67
C GLY A 137 6.78 -11.99 -10.39
N ILE A 138 6.14 -11.64 -9.26
CA ILE A 138 5.99 -10.25 -8.81
C ILE A 138 7.37 -9.62 -8.58
N ILE A 139 8.22 -10.26 -7.77
CA ILE A 139 9.58 -9.77 -7.47
C ILE A 139 10.42 -9.63 -8.74
N ALA A 140 10.38 -10.62 -9.64
CA ALA A 140 11.12 -10.57 -10.90
C ALA A 140 10.66 -9.39 -11.79
N THR A 141 9.36 -9.14 -11.85
CA THR A 141 8.78 -8.04 -12.64
C THR A 141 9.12 -6.67 -12.04
N GLU A 142 9.05 -6.55 -10.71
CA GLU A 142 9.46 -5.33 -9.99
C GLU A 142 10.95 -5.02 -10.21
N GLN A 143 11.82 -6.03 -10.13
CA GLN A 143 13.25 -5.85 -10.38
C GLN A 143 13.53 -5.37 -11.80
N ALA A 144 12.85 -5.95 -12.80
CA ALA A 144 12.96 -5.50 -14.18
C ALA A 144 12.46 -4.06 -14.38
N PHE A 145 11.41 -3.65 -13.66
CA PHE A 145 10.93 -2.27 -13.67
C PHE A 145 11.92 -1.29 -13.02
N VAL A 146 12.54 -1.67 -11.90
CA VAL A 146 13.60 -0.88 -11.24
C VAL A 146 14.78 -0.66 -12.18
N THR A 147 15.29 -1.74 -12.78
CA THR A 147 16.40 -1.67 -13.75
C THR A 147 16.04 -0.73 -14.90
N TYR A 148 14.84 -0.88 -15.47
CA TYR A 148 14.33 0.00 -16.52
C TYR A 148 14.31 1.49 -16.13
N LEU A 149 13.94 1.83 -14.89
CA LEU A 149 13.95 3.22 -14.43
C LEU A 149 15.37 3.78 -14.28
N GLN A 150 16.32 2.96 -13.87
CA GLN A 150 17.71 3.35 -13.64
C GLN A 150 18.55 3.44 -14.93
N GLU A 151 18.13 2.78 -16.02
CA GLU A 151 18.82 2.88 -17.32
C GLU A 151 18.86 4.32 -17.85
N GLU A 152 20.02 4.85 -18.21
CA GLU A 152 20.14 6.22 -18.72
C GLU A 152 19.33 6.45 -20.02
N LYS A 153 19.25 5.42 -20.87
CA LYS A 153 18.55 5.48 -22.16
C LYS A 153 17.73 4.22 -22.39
N VAL A 154 16.48 4.43 -22.78
CA VAL A 154 15.60 3.37 -23.26
C VAL A 154 15.87 3.17 -24.76
N PRO A 155 16.00 1.93 -25.27
CA PRO A 155 16.31 1.66 -26.67
C PRO A 155 15.41 2.41 -27.67
N ASP A 156 16.00 2.80 -28.80
CA ASP A 156 15.31 3.45 -29.92
C ASP A 156 14.64 2.37 -30.80
N GLY A 157 13.35 2.19 -30.57
CA GLY A 157 12.47 1.26 -31.28
C GLY A 157 11.01 1.67 -31.14
N SER A 158 10.19 1.39 -32.15
CA SER A 158 8.75 1.73 -32.15
C SER A 158 7.99 1.00 -31.04
N GLU A 159 8.40 -0.22 -30.73
CA GLU A 159 7.91 -1.11 -29.68
C GLU A 159 8.16 -0.55 -28.26
N PHE A 160 9.18 0.30 -28.11
CA PHE A 160 9.51 0.97 -26.84
C PHE A 160 8.91 2.38 -26.71
N LYS A 161 8.09 2.84 -27.68
CA LYS A 161 7.52 4.21 -27.66
C LYS A 161 6.70 4.49 -26.39
N HIS A 162 5.87 3.54 -25.98
CA HIS A 162 5.03 3.68 -24.78
C HIS A 162 5.87 3.69 -23.50
N ALA A 163 6.88 2.82 -23.42
CA ALA A 163 7.84 2.81 -22.33
C ALA A 163 8.53 4.18 -22.21
N ARG A 164 9.16 4.67 -23.29
CA ARG A 164 9.82 6.00 -23.32
C ARG A 164 8.90 7.12 -22.85
N THR A 165 7.66 7.12 -23.33
CA THR A 165 6.66 8.12 -22.95
C THR A 165 6.36 8.04 -21.45
N PHE A 166 6.09 6.84 -20.95
CA PHE A 166 5.83 6.61 -19.53
C PHE A 166 7.00 7.05 -18.65
N LYS A 167 8.24 6.61 -18.93
CA LYS A 167 9.43 7.02 -18.18
C LYS A 167 9.62 8.53 -18.24
N LYS A 168 9.44 9.15 -19.40
CA LYS A 168 9.50 10.62 -19.52
C LYS A 168 8.48 11.31 -18.61
N HIS A 169 7.24 10.82 -18.51
CA HIS A 169 6.24 11.40 -17.62
C HIS A 169 6.55 11.16 -16.15
N LEU A 170 7.01 9.96 -15.80
CA LEU A 170 7.41 9.62 -14.44
C LEU A 170 8.57 10.48 -13.95
N MET A 171 9.64 10.59 -14.74
CA MET A 171 10.83 11.36 -14.36
C MET A 171 10.57 12.87 -14.25
N LYS A 172 9.44 13.40 -14.74
CA LYS A 172 9.05 14.81 -14.50
C LYS A 172 8.74 15.11 -13.04
N ALA A 173 8.30 14.10 -12.27
CA ALA A 173 8.07 14.23 -10.84
C ALA A 173 9.35 14.05 -10.01
N SER A 174 10.47 13.70 -10.66
CA SER A 174 11.76 13.42 -10.03
C SER A 174 11.65 12.51 -8.80
N PRO A 175 11.11 11.27 -8.94
CA PRO A 175 10.93 10.39 -7.79
C PRO A 175 12.29 10.01 -7.18
N ASP A 176 12.42 10.20 -5.87
CA ASP A 176 13.61 9.80 -5.12
C ASP A 176 13.60 8.29 -4.82
N TYR A 177 12.40 7.75 -4.56
CA TYR A 177 12.21 6.35 -4.21
C TYR A 177 11.03 5.71 -4.96
N LEU A 178 11.10 4.39 -5.07
CA LEU A 178 10.04 3.49 -5.53
C LEU A 178 9.52 2.69 -4.33
N MET A 179 8.21 2.58 -4.21
CA MET A 179 7.55 1.74 -3.22
C MET A 179 6.91 0.53 -3.90
N LEU A 180 7.31 -0.67 -3.48
CA LEU A 180 6.89 -1.96 -4.04
C LEU A 180 5.59 -2.46 -3.37
N GLU A 181 4.45 -1.90 -3.76
CA GLU A 181 3.12 -2.27 -3.23
C GLU A 181 2.74 -3.72 -3.56
N GLY A 182 3.07 -4.18 -4.77
CA GLY A 182 2.77 -5.54 -5.23
C GLY A 182 3.43 -6.60 -4.35
N ARG A 183 4.73 -6.46 -4.09
CA ARG A 183 5.47 -7.30 -3.14
C ARG A 183 4.95 -7.17 -1.72
N LEU A 184 4.64 -5.97 -1.23
CA LEU A 184 4.02 -5.80 0.09
C LEU A 184 2.74 -6.63 0.19
N LYS A 185 1.87 -6.57 -0.80
CA LYS A 185 0.64 -7.37 -0.88
C LYS A 185 0.92 -8.87 -0.90
N ALA A 186 1.88 -9.33 -1.70
CA ALA A 186 2.26 -10.74 -1.78
C ALA A 186 2.84 -11.28 -0.47
N GLU A 187 3.53 -10.45 0.31
CA GLU A 187 4.03 -10.79 1.65
C GLU A 187 2.90 -10.86 2.67
N ILE A 188 2.08 -9.80 2.78
CA ILE A 188 1.11 -9.70 3.87
C ILE A 188 -0.07 -10.67 3.73
N ILE A 189 -0.46 -11.03 2.49
CA ILE A 189 -1.60 -11.92 2.25
C ILE A 189 -1.38 -13.30 2.87
N GLN A 190 -0.13 -13.73 3.01
CA GLN A 190 0.25 -15.03 3.59
C GLN A 190 -0.01 -15.11 5.11
N HIS A 191 -0.25 -13.97 5.77
CA HIS A 191 -0.57 -13.94 7.21
C HIS A 191 -2.04 -14.24 7.52
N PHE A 192 -2.88 -14.37 6.50
CA PHE A 192 -4.32 -14.60 6.64
C PHE A 192 -4.67 -16.07 6.40
N THR A 193 -5.82 -16.51 6.92
CA THR A 193 -6.33 -17.87 6.64
C THR A 193 -6.73 -17.99 5.16
N SER A 194 -6.80 -19.22 4.62
CA SER A 194 -7.18 -19.43 3.22
C SER A 194 -8.55 -18.81 2.86
N GLU A 195 -9.49 -18.79 3.80
CA GLU A 195 -10.80 -18.15 3.61
C GLU A 195 -10.68 -16.62 3.53
N GLN A 196 -9.91 -16.01 4.44
CA GLN A 196 -9.65 -14.57 4.45
C GLN A 196 -8.88 -14.14 3.20
N GLN A 197 -7.90 -14.94 2.76
CA GLN A 197 -7.17 -14.70 1.51
C GLN A 197 -8.11 -14.72 0.31
N THR A 198 -8.98 -15.74 0.22
CA THR A 198 -9.99 -15.85 -0.83
C THR A 198 -10.90 -14.63 -0.86
N PHE A 199 -11.43 -14.22 0.30
CA PHE A 199 -12.26 -13.01 0.39
C PHE A 199 -11.51 -11.78 -0.13
N MET A 200 -10.29 -11.53 0.34
CA MET A 200 -9.48 -10.35 -0.03
C MET A 200 -9.03 -10.31 -1.50
N GLN A 201 -9.03 -11.44 -2.19
CA GLN A 201 -8.63 -11.56 -3.60
C GLN A 201 -9.83 -11.68 -4.56
N THR A 202 -11.04 -11.89 -4.04
CA THR A 202 -12.27 -11.98 -4.83
C THR A 202 -12.86 -10.59 -5.05
N LYS A 203 -13.29 -10.27 -6.28
CA LYS A 203 -13.81 -8.96 -6.69
C LYS A 203 -14.82 -8.38 -5.70
N GLY A 204 -14.89 -7.05 -5.62
CA GLY A 204 -15.84 -6.33 -4.77
C GLY A 204 -15.21 -5.88 -3.46
N GLU A 205 -15.91 -6.10 -2.35
CA GLU A 205 -15.54 -5.56 -1.03
C GLU A 205 -14.17 -6.07 -0.54
N GLY A 206 -13.88 -7.36 -0.68
CA GLY A 206 -12.64 -7.94 -0.17
C GLY A 206 -11.37 -7.36 -0.82
N VAL A 207 -11.38 -7.10 -2.13
CA VAL A 207 -10.27 -6.39 -2.80
C VAL A 207 -10.10 -4.97 -2.25
N SER A 208 -11.20 -4.27 -1.96
CA SER A 208 -11.15 -2.93 -1.37
C SER A 208 -10.55 -2.96 0.04
N VAL A 209 -10.97 -3.92 0.86
CA VAL A 209 -10.41 -4.20 2.20
C VAL A 209 -8.90 -4.39 2.11
N PHE A 210 -8.44 -5.18 1.14
CA PHE A 210 -7.03 -5.47 1.01
C PHE A 210 -6.20 -4.27 0.55
N CYS A 211 -6.65 -3.53 -0.48
CA CYS A 211 -6.00 -2.29 -0.90
C CYS A 211 -5.88 -1.28 0.25
N GLN A 212 -6.93 -1.14 1.05
CA GLN A 212 -6.95 -0.22 2.19
C GLN A 212 -6.03 -0.66 3.32
N LEU A 213 -5.92 -1.96 3.58
CA LEU A 213 -4.91 -2.48 4.49
C LEU A 213 -3.49 -2.18 3.98
N THR A 214 -3.24 -2.34 2.68
CA THR A 214 -1.91 -2.02 2.13
C THR A 214 -1.61 -0.54 2.28
N GLU A 215 -2.58 0.33 1.98
CA GLU A 215 -2.47 1.79 2.15
C GLU A 215 -2.16 2.19 3.59
N PHE A 216 -2.73 1.49 4.57
CA PHE A 216 -2.34 1.67 5.96
C PHE A 216 -0.87 1.44 6.20
N LEU A 217 -0.38 0.27 5.78
CA LEU A 217 0.98 -0.17 6.04
C LEU A 217 1.98 0.74 5.33
N LEU A 218 1.67 1.14 4.08
CA LEU A 218 2.37 2.17 3.34
C LEU A 218 2.54 3.44 4.19
N ASN A 219 1.45 3.98 4.72
CA ASN A 219 1.50 5.19 5.54
C ASN A 219 2.26 4.98 6.86
N ALA A 220 2.19 3.78 7.46
CA ALA A 220 2.97 3.45 8.65
C ALA A 220 4.49 3.44 8.37
N PHE A 221 4.89 2.83 7.26
CA PHE A 221 6.29 2.80 6.85
C PHE A 221 6.86 4.19 6.57
N LYS A 222 6.05 5.10 6.02
CA LYS A 222 6.44 6.51 5.82
C LYS A 222 6.75 7.26 7.12
N ARG A 223 6.14 6.83 8.23
CA ARG A 223 6.36 7.36 9.58
C ARG A 223 7.45 6.64 10.36
N GLY A 224 8.14 5.68 9.74
CA GLY A 224 9.22 4.93 10.38
C GLY A 224 8.66 3.92 11.37
N GLU A 225 7.47 3.39 11.09
CA GLU A 225 6.82 2.37 11.88
C GLU A 225 7.04 0.98 11.25
N THR A 226 7.02 -0.05 12.07
CA THR A 226 7.14 -1.45 11.66
C THR A 226 5.82 -2.18 11.87
N ALA A 227 5.46 -3.02 10.91
CA ALA A 227 4.28 -3.88 10.98
C ALA A 227 4.66 -5.28 11.44
N ASN A 228 4.12 -5.71 12.58
CA ASN A 228 4.45 -6.98 13.20
C ASN A 228 3.25 -7.93 13.13
N PHE A 229 3.40 -8.99 12.35
CA PHE A 229 2.42 -10.05 12.17
C PHE A 229 2.73 -11.23 13.07
N LYS A 230 1.67 -11.85 13.61
CA LYS A 230 1.77 -13.09 14.39
C LYS A 230 1.00 -14.17 13.65
N SER A 231 1.72 -15.07 12.98
CA SER A 231 1.12 -16.20 12.27
C SER A 231 1.29 -17.48 13.05
N ARG A 232 0.23 -18.30 13.06
CA ARG A 232 0.28 -19.66 13.56
C ARG A 232 0.28 -20.56 12.34
N HIS A 233 1.37 -21.31 12.13
CA HIS A 233 1.39 -22.29 11.05
C HIS A 233 0.34 -23.37 11.38
N GLN A 234 -0.49 -23.77 10.40
CA GLN A 234 -1.60 -24.70 10.63
C GLN A 234 -1.17 -26.04 11.26
N THR A 235 0.10 -26.41 11.12
CA THR A 235 0.67 -27.69 11.55
C THR A 235 1.61 -27.59 12.75
N SER A 236 1.89 -26.39 13.29
CA SER A 236 2.78 -26.26 14.44
C SER A 236 2.23 -25.34 15.53
N LEU A 237 2.51 -25.69 16.78
CA LEU A 237 2.26 -24.80 17.93
C LEU A 237 3.20 -23.57 17.92
N ASN A 238 4.19 -23.55 17.02
CA ASN A 238 5.15 -22.47 16.92
C ASN A 238 4.50 -21.23 16.31
N ILE A 239 4.58 -20.15 17.06
CA ILE A 239 4.17 -18.83 16.63
C ILE A 239 5.34 -18.19 15.90
N THR A 240 5.18 -17.95 14.60
CA THR A 240 6.13 -17.13 13.84
C THR A 240 5.75 -15.66 13.98
N ARG A 241 6.74 -14.81 14.22
CA ARG A 241 6.59 -13.36 14.18
C ARG A 241 7.37 -12.85 12.99
N THR A 242 6.68 -12.13 12.11
CA THR A 242 7.28 -11.49 10.95
C THR A 242 7.09 -9.99 11.09
N SER A 243 8.17 -9.25 10.84
CA SER A 243 8.19 -7.79 10.92
C SER A 243 8.54 -7.24 9.55
N TYR A 244 7.81 -6.22 9.14
CA TYR A 244 8.05 -5.50 7.90
C TYR A 244 8.20 -4.00 8.18
N SER A 245 9.01 -3.34 7.37
CA SER A 245 9.37 -1.93 7.48
C SER A 245 9.52 -1.30 6.10
N ARG A 246 9.84 -0.01 6.05
CA ARG A 246 10.19 0.68 4.79
C ARG A 246 11.37 0.02 4.07
N HIS A 247 12.34 -0.55 4.81
CA HIS A 247 13.56 -1.11 4.24
C HIS A 247 13.29 -2.30 3.33
N ASP A 248 12.15 -2.97 3.51
CA ASP A 248 11.76 -4.15 2.75
C ASP A 248 11.17 -3.79 1.37
N PHE A 249 10.66 -2.56 1.21
CA PHE A 249 9.82 -2.19 0.06
C PHE A 249 10.18 -0.86 -0.60
N PHE A 250 11.00 -0.01 0.02
CA PHE A 250 11.40 1.29 -0.52
C PHE A 250 12.75 1.13 -1.22
N ILE A 251 12.78 1.38 -2.53
CA ILE A 251 13.97 1.32 -3.36
C ILE A 251 14.40 2.73 -3.74
N LYS A 252 15.63 3.09 -3.46
CA LYS A 252 16.22 4.38 -3.88
C LYS A 252 16.41 4.37 -5.40
N LEU A 253 15.77 5.31 -6.09
CA LEU A 253 15.87 5.47 -7.54
C LEU A 253 16.91 6.53 -7.91
N ASN A 254 17.00 7.61 -7.13
CA ASN A 254 17.94 8.70 -7.34
C ASN A 254 19.17 8.51 -6.43
N PRO A 255 20.36 8.19 -6.96
CA PRO A 255 21.57 8.02 -6.15
C PRO A 255 21.96 9.28 -5.35
N GLU A 256 21.65 10.46 -5.90
CA GLU A 256 21.97 11.77 -5.30
C GLU A 256 20.97 12.19 -4.21
N ALA A 257 19.80 11.54 -4.13
CA ALA A 257 18.87 11.79 -3.04
C ALA A 257 19.49 11.35 -1.70
N PRO A 258 19.15 11.97 -0.57
CA PRO A 258 19.52 11.43 0.74
C PRO A 258 18.91 10.05 0.96
N ASP A 259 19.31 9.35 2.03
CA ASP A 259 18.59 8.15 2.44
C ASP A 259 17.23 8.52 3.02
N TYR A 260 16.23 7.66 2.79
CA TYR A 260 14.85 7.95 3.16
C TYR A 260 14.74 8.27 4.65
N GLN A 261 14.20 9.46 4.95
CA GLN A 261 13.92 9.92 6.30
C GLN A 261 12.41 9.87 6.56
N PRO A 262 11.95 9.06 7.52
CA PRO A 262 10.54 9.08 7.89
C PRO A 262 10.07 10.43 8.42
N THR A 263 8.78 10.69 8.30
CA THR A 263 8.17 11.98 8.69
C THR A 263 6.81 11.75 9.31
N ASN A 264 6.32 12.72 10.10
CA ASN A 264 4.96 12.72 10.61
C ASN A 264 3.92 13.02 9.52
N ASP A 265 4.31 13.72 8.45
CA ASP A 265 3.40 14.28 7.44
C ASP A 265 3.62 13.66 6.07
N SER A 266 2.58 13.05 5.52
CA SER A 266 2.60 12.48 4.17
C SER A 266 1.42 12.96 3.34
N THR A 267 1.68 13.29 2.08
CA THR A 267 0.65 13.60 1.08
C THR A 267 0.60 12.49 0.04
N THR A 268 -0.54 11.82 -0.07
CA THR A 268 -0.80 10.86 -1.14
C THR A 268 -1.58 11.52 -2.27
N ILE A 269 -1.03 11.41 -3.48
CA ILE A 269 -1.63 11.93 -4.71
C ILE A 269 -2.28 10.76 -5.44
N TYR A 270 -3.60 10.67 -5.32
CA TYR A 270 -4.40 9.64 -5.95
C TYR A 270 -4.92 10.07 -7.32
N PRO A 271 -4.96 9.14 -8.28
CA PRO A 271 -5.68 9.38 -9.52
C PRO A 271 -7.20 9.41 -9.24
N PRO A 272 -8.01 10.06 -10.10
CA PRO A 272 -9.45 10.26 -9.93
C PRO A 272 -10.24 9.00 -9.55
N PHE A 273 -9.87 7.84 -10.10
CA PHE A 273 -10.58 6.58 -9.85
C PHE A 273 -10.36 6.01 -8.42
N TYR A 274 -9.38 6.51 -7.66
CA TYR A 274 -9.15 6.16 -6.26
C TYR A 274 -9.88 7.09 -5.27
N THR A 275 -10.60 8.12 -5.74
CA THR A 275 -11.28 9.11 -4.88
C THR A 275 -12.12 8.47 -3.77
N LYS A 276 -12.89 7.43 -4.09
CA LYS A 276 -13.73 6.74 -3.09
C LYS A 276 -12.91 6.03 -2.01
N ILE A 277 -11.79 5.42 -2.40
CA ILE A 277 -10.87 4.77 -1.46
C ILE A 277 -10.25 5.82 -0.54
N ALA A 278 -9.79 6.94 -1.09
CA ALA A 278 -9.18 8.03 -0.34
C ALA A 278 -10.15 8.73 0.64
N THR A 279 -11.42 8.92 0.23
CA THR A 279 -12.39 9.76 0.96
C THR A 279 -13.34 8.96 1.87
N GLN A 280 -13.63 7.71 1.51
CA GLN A 280 -14.67 6.88 2.15
C GLN A 280 -14.16 5.49 2.51
N GLY A 281 -12.85 5.27 2.46
CA GLY A 281 -12.24 4.02 2.90
C GLY A 281 -12.52 3.74 4.36
N MET A 282 -12.92 2.51 4.68
CA MET A 282 -13.06 2.01 6.05
C MET A 282 -11.76 2.17 6.86
N TYR A 283 -10.59 2.09 6.22
CA TYR A 283 -9.32 2.32 6.87
C TYR A 283 -9.12 3.80 7.21
N THR A 284 -9.39 4.71 6.27
CA THR A 284 -9.38 6.16 6.49
C THR A 284 -10.29 6.54 7.67
N GLN A 285 -11.48 5.94 7.74
CA GLN A 285 -12.42 6.14 8.86
C GLN A 285 -11.85 5.61 10.17
N ALA A 286 -11.29 4.40 10.19
CA ALA A 286 -10.69 3.81 11.40
C ALA A 286 -9.49 4.63 11.90
N MET A 287 -8.67 5.18 11.01
CA MET A 287 -7.61 6.12 11.37
C MET A 287 -8.15 7.37 12.08
N GLN A 288 -9.16 8.01 11.48
CA GLN A 288 -9.77 9.22 12.05
C GLN A 288 -10.41 8.95 13.40
N GLN A 289 -11.17 7.86 13.53
CA GLN A 289 -11.83 7.46 14.76
C GLN A 289 -10.84 7.10 15.88
N SER A 290 -9.65 6.63 15.54
CA SER A 290 -8.63 6.28 16.52
C SER A 290 -8.06 7.49 17.27
N GLY A 291 -8.18 8.69 16.70
CA GLY A 291 -7.55 9.92 17.22
C GLY A 291 -6.03 9.98 17.05
N PHE A 292 -5.37 8.94 16.50
CA PHE A 292 -3.92 8.95 16.25
C PHE A 292 -3.52 9.76 15.03
N PHE A 293 -4.47 10.03 14.12
CA PHE A 293 -4.16 10.58 12.81
C PHE A 293 -5.14 11.69 12.44
N LYS A 294 -4.60 12.76 11.85
CA LYS A 294 -5.36 13.81 11.18
C LYS A 294 -5.29 13.56 9.68
N LEU A 295 -6.45 13.58 9.04
CA LEU A 295 -6.59 13.44 7.60
C LEU A 295 -7.21 14.71 7.03
N SER A 296 -6.65 15.22 5.94
CA SER A 296 -7.25 16.31 5.17
C SER A 296 -7.20 16.01 3.69
N LEU A 297 -8.22 16.47 2.96
CA LEU A 297 -8.43 16.15 1.56
C LEU A 297 -8.56 17.42 0.75
N ARG A 298 -7.89 17.46 -0.40
CA ARG A 298 -8.06 18.49 -1.43
C ARG A 298 -8.22 17.82 -2.79
N SER A 299 -9.26 18.17 -3.52
CA SER A 299 -9.46 17.72 -4.90
C SER A 299 -9.06 18.83 -5.88
N GLU A 300 -8.41 18.46 -6.97
CA GLU A 300 -8.13 19.35 -8.09
C GLU A 300 -9.22 19.28 -9.17
N SER A 301 -9.28 20.27 -10.05
CA SER A 301 -10.28 20.34 -11.14
C SER A 301 -10.16 19.20 -12.15
N ASN A 302 -8.99 18.56 -12.26
CA ASN A 302 -8.75 17.40 -13.11
C ASN A 302 -9.15 16.06 -12.45
N GLY A 303 -9.70 16.10 -11.24
CA GLY A 303 -10.14 14.94 -10.45
C GLY A 303 -9.06 14.29 -9.60
N VAL A 304 -7.80 14.75 -9.65
CA VAL A 304 -6.73 14.27 -8.75
C VAL A 304 -7.07 14.63 -7.31
N VAL A 305 -6.83 13.71 -6.39
CA VAL A 305 -7.10 13.90 -4.96
C VAL A 305 -5.78 13.87 -4.19
N HIS A 306 -5.59 14.87 -3.35
CA HIS A 306 -4.50 14.97 -2.39
C HIS A 306 -5.05 14.60 -1.03
N MET A 307 -4.51 13.56 -0.41
CA MET A 307 -4.81 13.19 0.96
C MET A 307 -3.58 13.44 1.83
N ASN A 308 -3.65 14.42 2.72
CA ASN A 308 -2.61 14.60 3.72
C ASN A 308 -2.96 13.79 4.96
N THR A 309 -1.97 13.06 5.44
CA THR A 309 -2.02 12.27 6.67
C THR A 309 -0.93 12.76 7.60
N SER A 310 -1.33 13.12 8.81
CA SER A 310 -0.42 13.55 9.88
C SER A 310 -0.65 12.72 11.12
N ARG A 311 0.40 12.27 11.81
CA ARG A 311 0.25 11.71 13.16
C ARG A 311 -0.09 12.83 14.15
N VAL A 312 -1.04 12.58 15.05
CA VAL A 312 -1.38 13.49 16.14
C VAL A 312 -0.48 13.18 17.32
N ASP A 313 0.25 14.18 17.82
CA ASP A 313 0.95 14.06 19.10
C ASP A 313 -0.08 14.01 20.24
N LEU A 314 -0.24 12.82 20.83
CA LEU A 314 -1.14 12.57 21.94
C LEU A 314 -0.57 13.02 23.31
N THR A 315 0.38 13.96 23.31
CA THR A 315 1.02 14.50 24.50
C THR A 315 0.39 15.81 24.98
N SER A 316 -0.76 16.20 24.42
CA SER A 316 -1.55 17.37 24.87
C SER A 316 -2.68 16.98 25.82
#